data_AF-A0ABD1LLF0-F1
#
_entry.id   AF-A0ABD1LLF0-F1
#
_cell.length_a   1.000
_cell.length_b   1.000
_cell.length_c   1.000
_cell.angle_alpha   90.00
_cell.angle_beta   90.00
_cell.angle_gamma   90.00
#
_symmetry.space_group_name_H-M   'P 1'
#
loop_
_entity.id
_entity.type
_entity.pdbx_description
1 polymer ?
#
loop_
_entity_poly.entity_id
_entity_poly.type
_entity_poly.pdbx_seq_one_letter_code
_entity_poly.pdbx_strand_id
1 'polypeptide(L)'
;MGLRSLSFERVSAHVMAEGMGLGSLSASTAPIYSSHACTDSSKYQPNTTFQTNLDVLLSSLSSNATHGTHFHKTTIASDTPNAAVRGLFLCRADTLAAACHACVAAAAADLRRRCPVQKEAIIWYDVCMVRYSDNSYLNNIVPSVDISDSKGVAVVDLDRFSELLAGLLNSLAAEAANSADEKFATGEVNLTSSVTLYGLVQCTPDLSFFDCNMCFRSAIASVPNCCDGKRGARSLLPGCNIRYEVYPFYNTTNVLSPPLVKSLPSGTTLLEVNCVCLILTSE
;
A
#
# COMPACT_ATOMS: atom_id res chain seq x y z
N MET A 1 -51.96 -16.01 -65.07
CA MET A 1 -52.21 -14.74 -64.34
C MET A 1 -52.48 -15.12 -62.89
N GLY A 2 -51.72 -14.81 -61.85
CA GLY A 2 -50.54 -13.99 -61.61
C GLY A 2 -50.44 -13.93 -60.07
N LEU A 3 -49.45 -14.60 -59.45
CA LEU A 3 -49.27 -14.57 -58.00
C LEU A 3 -48.60 -13.25 -57.60
N ARG A 4 -49.28 -12.49 -56.73
CA ARG A 4 -48.81 -11.20 -56.21
C ARG A 4 -47.94 -11.38 -54.97
N SER A 5 -46.85 -10.62 -54.96
CA SER A 5 -45.84 -10.44 -53.91
C SER A 5 -46.43 -9.99 -52.56
N LEU A 6 -45.89 -10.51 -51.46
CA LEU A 6 -46.10 -10.01 -50.10
C LEU A 6 -45.00 -8.99 -49.77
N SER A 7 -45.40 -7.77 -49.39
CA SER A 7 -44.52 -6.70 -48.92
C SER A 7 -44.78 -6.47 -47.43
N PHE A 8 -43.73 -6.48 -46.60
CA PHE A 8 -43.80 -6.13 -45.18
C PHE A 8 -43.38 -4.67 -44.97
N GLU A 9 -44.29 -3.84 -44.45
CA GLU A 9 -44.01 -2.47 -44.01
C GLU A 9 -43.29 -2.45 -42.65
N ARG A 10 -42.20 -1.67 -42.57
CA ARG A 10 -41.50 -1.35 -41.31
C ARG A 10 -42.19 -0.15 -40.65
N VAL A 11 -42.64 -0.32 -39.42
CA VAL A 11 -43.00 0.79 -38.52
C VAL A 11 -41.71 1.35 -37.92
N SER A 12 -41.38 2.60 -38.24
CA SER A 12 -40.31 3.37 -37.60
C SER A 12 -40.87 4.10 -36.38
N ALA A 13 -40.35 3.81 -35.19
CA ALA A 13 -40.51 4.64 -34.01
C ALA A 13 -39.22 5.46 -33.80
N HIS A 14 -39.34 6.79 -33.89
CA HIS A 14 -38.31 7.73 -33.47
C HIS A 14 -38.29 7.79 -31.93
N VAL A 15 -37.15 7.51 -31.32
CA VAL A 15 -36.86 7.94 -29.95
C VAL A 15 -35.61 8.82 -30.01
N MET A 16 -35.79 10.06 -29.56
CA MET A 16 -34.78 11.10 -29.50
C MET A 16 -33.66 10.70 -28.53
N ALA A 17 -32.41 10.74 -29.00
CA ALA A 17 -31.24 10.60 -28.16
C ALA A 17 -30.93 11.97 -27.51
N GLU A 18 -31.24 12.12 -26.22
CA GLU A 18 -30.63 13.17 -25.40
C GLU A 18 -29.30 12.66 -24.83
N GLY A 19 -28.23 13.40 -25.11
CA GLY A 19 -26.87 13.05 -24.72
C GLY A 19 -26.70 13.03 -23.22
N MET A 20 -26.30 11.88 -22.68
CA MET A 20 -25.69 11.76 -21.36
C MET A 20 -24.23 11.38 -21.55
N GLY A 21 -23.34 12.18 -20.99
CA GLY A 21 -21.90 12.09 -21.16
C GLY A 21 -21.34 10.70 -20.86
N LEU A 22 -20.34 10.32 -21.64
CA LEU A 22 -19.46 9.19 -21.37
C LEU A 22 -18.63 9.50 -20.10
N GLY A 23 -19.27 9.38 -18.93
CA GLY A 23 -18.54 9.15 -17.70
C GLY A 23 -17.90 7.77 -17.80
N SER A 24 -16.58 7.73 -17.84
CA SER A 24 -15.81 6.49 -17.72
C SER A 24 -16.19 5.80 -16.40
N LEU A 25 -17.02 4.77 -16.47
CA LEU A 25 -17.20 3.83 -15.39
C LEU A 25 -15.84 3.16 -15.18
N SER A 26 -15.07 3.61 -14.17
CA SER A 26 -13.85 2.91 -13.78
C SER A 26 -14.28 1.52 -13.31
N ALA A 27 -13.97 0.49 -14.10
CA ALA A 27 -14.18 -0.88 -13.69
C ALA A 27 -13.32 -1.13 -12.44
N SER A 28 -13.95 -1.09 -11.26
CA SER A 28 -13.32 -1.52 -10.02
C SER A 28 -13.08 -3.03 -10.17
N THR A 29 -11.84 -3.39 -10.45
CA THR A 29 -11.43 -4.79 -10.46
C THR A 29 -11.56 -5.34 -9.05
N ALA A 30 -12.08 -6.56 -8.92
CA ALA A 30 -12.29 -7.20 -7.62
C ALA A 30 -10.98 -7.24 -6.82
N PRO A 31 -11.02 -7.00 -5.49
CA PRO A 31 -9.82 -7.08 -4.65
C PRO A 31 -9.13 -8.45 -4.76
N ILE A 32 -7.81 -8.44 -4.97
CA ILE A 32 -7.01 -9.66 -5.11
C ILE A 32 -6.54 -10.10 -3.73
N TYR A 33 -7.04 -11.24 -3.26
CA TYR A 33 -6.63 -11.84 -1.99
C TYR A 33 -5.19 -12.38 -2.07
N SER A 34 -4.38 -12.12 -1.03
CA SER A 34 -2.99 -12.60 -0.95
C SER A 34 -2.85 -13.71 0.10
N SER A 35 -3.11 -13.41 1.38
CA SER A 35 -2.98 -14.38 2.48
C SER A 35 -3.73 -13.93 3.74
N HIS A 36 -3.80 -14.79 4.75
CA HIS A 36 -4.29 -14.44 6.10
C HIS A 36 -3.59 -15.28 7.16
N ALA A 37 -3.67 -14.83 8.40
CA ALA A 37 -3.23 -15.58 9.56
C ALA A 37 -4.21 -15.36 10.73
N CYS A 38 -4.55 -16.45 11.41
CA CYS A 38 -5.39 -16.44 12.60
C CYS A 38 -4.55 -16.94 13.79
N THR A 39 -4.54 -16.20 14.90
CA THR A 39 -3.78 -16.60 16.10
C THR A 39 -4.56 -17.61 16.92
N ASP A 40 -4.15 -18.89 16.87
CA ASP A 40 -4.89 -19.98 17.52
C ASP A 40 -4.77 -20.02 19.05
N SER A 41 -3.78 -19.35 19.63
CA SER A 41 -3.58 -19.29 21.08
C SER A 41 -4.63 -18.44 21.82
N SER A 42 -5.40 -17.62 21.09
CA SER A 42 -6.44 -16.74 21.66
C SER A 42 -7.75 -16.89 20.91
N LYS A 43 -8.74 -17.52 21.54
CA LYS A 43 -10.07 -17.78 20.96
C LYS A 43 -11.19 -17.24 21.85
N TYR A 44 -12.26 -16.75 21.24
CA TYR A 44 -13.48 -16.34 21.92
C TYR A 44 -14.61 -17.34 21.67
N GLN A 45 -15.58 -17.41 22.59
CA GLN A 45 -16.78 -18.22 22.38
C GLN A 45 -17.80 -17.47 21.52
N PRO A 46 -18.58 -18.16 20.67
CA PRO A 46 -19.69 -17.53 19.95
C PRO A 46 -20.67 -16.81 20.88
N ASN A 47 -21.32 -15.78 20.37
CA ASN A 47 -22.32 -14.95 21.06
C ASN A 47 -21.78 -14.21 22.30
N THR A 48 -20.51 -13.82 22.27
CA THR A 48 -19.89 -12.99 23.32
C THR A 48 -19.86 -11.52 22.95
N THR A 49 -19.74 -10.63 23.94
CA THR A 49 -19.53 -9.18 23.72
C THR A 49 -18.33 -8.91 22.82
N PHE A 50 -17.27 -9.74 22.91
CA PHE A 50 -16.12 -9.65 22.02
C PHE A 50 -16.52 -9.82 20.55
N GLN A 51 -17.37 -10.81 20.23
CA GLN A 51 -17.86 -11.04 18.87
C GLN A 51 -18.59 -9.81 18.34
N THR A 52 -19.54 -9.27 19.11
CA THR A 52 -20.30 -8.08 18.74
C THR A 52 -19.37 -6.87 18.53
N ASN A 53 -18.40 -6.67 19.42
CA ASN A 53 -17.44 -5.58 19.30
C ASN A 53 -16.52 -5.75 18.08
N LEU A 54 -16.15 -6.98 17.72
CA LEU A 54 -15.40 -7.28 16.51
C LEU A 54 -16.22 -6.96 15.25
N ASP A 55 -17.51 -7.31 15.22
CA ASP A 55 -18.39 -6.97 14.10
C ASP A 55 -18.52 -5.44 13.94
N VAL A 56 -18.68 -4.71 15.04
CA VAL A 56 -18.68 -3.23 15.05
C VAL A 56 -17.34 -2.67 14.57
N LEU A 57 -16.22 -3.21 15.04
CA LEU A 57 -14.88 -2.78 14.65
C LEU A 57 -14.68 -2.92 13.13
N LEU A 58 -14.98 -4.09 12.57
CA LEU A 58 -14.80 -4.38 11.15
C LEU A 58 -15.69 -3.49 10.27
N SER A 59 -16.93 -3.23 10.70
CA SER A 59 -17.82 -2.27 10.05
C SER A 59 -17.24 -0.84 10.09
N SER A 60 -16.70 -0.43 11.25
CA SER A 60 -16.06 0.89 11.42
C SER A 60 -14.86 1.07 10.49
N LEU A 61 -14.01 0.05 10.35
CA LEU A 61 -12.84 0.08 9.45
C LEU A 61 -13.27 0.26 7.99
N SER A 62 -14.25 -0.54 7.53
CA SER A 62 -14.78 -0.43 6.17
C SER A 62 -15.40 0.95 5.88
N SER A 63 -16.16 1.49 6.83
CA SER A 63 -16.75 2.84 6.71
C SER A 63 -15.67 3.91 6.63
N ASN A 64 -14.61 3.84 7.46
CA ASN A 64 -13.55 4.84 7.46
C ASN A 64 -12.74 4.85 6.16
N ALA A 65 -12.61 3.72 5.47
CA ALA A 65 -11.95 3.65 4.17
C ALA A 65 -12.64 4.48 3.07
N THR A 66 -13.89 4.94 3.28
CA THR A 66 -14.58 5.86 2.36
C THR A 66 -14.09 7.31 2.42
N HIS A 67 -13.39 7.68 3.50
CA HIS A 67 -12.92 9.06 3.73
C HIS A 67 -11.66 9.41 2.93
N GLY A 68 -11.18 8.49 2.09
CA GLY A 68 -9.98 8.69 1.26
C GLY A 68 -8.67 8.58 2.01
N THR A 69 -8.67 8.12 3.27
CA THR A 69 -7.44 7.82 4.01
C THR A 69 -6.95 6.41 3.66
N HIS A 70 -5.63 6.25 3.52
CA HIS A 70 -5.03 4.92 3.31
C HIS A 70 -4.74 4.18 4.61
N PHE A 71 -4.87 4.84 5.75
CA PHE A 71 -4.70 4.22 7.06
C PHE A 71 -5.79 4.68 8.03
N HIS A 72 -6.24 3.76 8.88
CA HIS A 72 -7.05 4.07 10.03
C HIS A 72 -6.86 3.01 11.10
N LYS A 73 -6.81 3.44 12.37
CA LYS A 73 -6.71 2.58 13.54
C LYS A 73 -7.73 3.02 14.56
N THR A 74 -8.49 2.09 15.12
CA THR A 74 -9.52 2.39 16.10
C THR A 74 -9.65 1.27 17.14
N THR A 75 -10.43 1.52 18.18
CA THR A 75 -10.66 0.60 19.29
C THR A 75 -12.11 0.68 19.72
N ILE A 76 -12.76 -0.47 19.81
CA ILE A 76 -14.05 -0.61 20.46
C ILE A 76 -13.77 -0.94 21.92
N ALA A 77 -13.87 0.07 22.78
CA ALA A 77 -13.70 -0.08 24.22
C ALA A 77 -14.86 -0.88 24.82
N SER A 78 -14.61 -1.55 25.94
CA SER A 78 -15.64 -2.29 26.65
C SER A 78 -15.30 -2.38 28.14
N ASP A 79 -16.33 -2.19 28.97
CA ASP A 79 -16.24 -2.44 30.42
C ASP A 79 -16.31 -3.95 30.74
N THR A 80 -16.70 -4.78 29.77
CA THR A 80 -16.67 -6.24 29.92
C THR A 80 -15.22 -6.72 29.79
N PRO A 81 -14.69 -7.48 30.78
CA PRO A 81 -13.33 -7.99 30.71
C PRO A 81 -13.06 -8.79 29.44
N ASN A 82 -11.93 -8.55 28.80
CA ASN A 82 -11.49 -9.25 27.58
C ASN A 82 -12.43 -9.12 26.38
N ALA A 83 -13.29 -8.09 26.35
CA ALA A 83 -14.21 -7.82 25.24
C ALA A 83 -13.82 -6.62 24.37
N ALA A 84 -12.84 -5.81 24.79
CA ALA A 84 -12.33 -4.73 23.96
C ALA A 84 -11.60 -5.28 22.73
N VAL A 85 -11.76 -4.61 21.58
CA VAL A 85 -11.13 -5.04 20.33
C VAL A 85 -10.49 -3.83 19.65
N ARG A 86 -9.25 -4.00 19.20
CA ARG A 86 -8.50 -2.98 18.46
C ARG A 86 -8.28 -3.47 17.04
N GLY A 87 -8.28 -2.55 16.08
CA GLY A 87 -7.98 -2.92 14.71
C GLY A 87 -7.56 -1.75 13.86
N LEU A 88 -7.04 -2.08 12.70
CA LEU A 88 -6.59 -1.13 11.71
C LEU A 88 -6.76 -1.68 10.29
N PHE A 89 -6.75 -0.76 9.33
CA PHE A 89 -6.44 -1.10 7.95
C PHE A 89 -5.26 -0.26 7.47
N LEU A 90 -4.54 -0.80 6.48
CA LEU A 90 -3.56 -0.07 5.68
C LEU A 90 -3.80 -0.41 4.21
N CYS A 91 -4.06 0.59 3.39
CA CYS A 91 -4.09 0.51 1.95
C CYS A 91 -2.76 0.98 1.38
N ARG A 92 -2.44 0.51 0.17
CA ARG A 92 -1.26 0.96 -0.56
C ARG A 92 -1.42 2.43 -0.95
N ALA A 93 -0.43 3.25 -0.66
CA ALA A 93 -0.54 4.72 -0.76
C ALA A 93 -0.79 5.25 -2.19
N ASP A 94 -0.48 4.46 -3.21
CA ASP A 94 -0.72 4.78 -4.63
C ASP A 94 -2.13 4.35 -5.11
N THR A 95 -2.98 3.83 -4.22
CA THR A 95 -4.29 3.27 -4.57
C THR A 95 -5.40 4.31 -4.44
N LEU A 96 -6.39 4.27 -5.35
CA LEU A 96 -7.56 5.16 -5.28
C LEU A 96 -8.44 4.84 -4.06
N ALA A 97 -9.09 5.86 -3.48
CA ALA A 97 -9.98 5.71 -2.34
C ALA A 97 -11.06 4.62 -2.54
N ALA A 98 -11.67 4.56 -3.72
CA ALA A 98 -12.67 3.55 -4.05
C ALA A 98 -12.11 2.12 -4.02
N ALA A 99 -10.88 1.91 -4.52
CA ALA A 99 -10.22 0.61 -4.50
C ALA A 99 -9.77 0.23 -3.09
N CYS A 100 -9.30 1.19 -2.29
CA CYS A 100 -9.02 0.99 -0.87
C CYS A 100 -10.27 0.55 -0.11
N HIS A 101 -11.39 1.27 -0.27
CA HIS A 101 -12.66 0.92 0.37
C HIS A 101 -13.14 -0.48 -0.02
N ALA A 102 -13.16 -0.80 -1.32
CA ALA A 102 -13.56 -2.12 -1.81
C ALA A 102 -12.68 -3.24 -1.21
N CYS A 103 -11.37 -3.01 -1.13
CA CYS A 103 -10.42 -3.95 -0.54
C CYS A 103 -10.68 -4.15 0.96
N VAL A 104 -10.82 -3.08 1.73
CA VAL A 104 -11.06 -3.15 3.18
C VAL A 104 -12.41 -3.82 3.48
N ALA A 105 -13.45 -3.53 2.70
CA ALA A 105 -14.75 -4.18 2.83
C ALA A 105 -14.68 -5.70 2.60
N ALA A 106 -13.99 -6.12 1.52
CA ALA A 106 -13.78 -7.54 1.23
C ALA A 106 -12.95 -8.23 2.33
N ALA A 107 -11.86 -7.60 2.76
CA ALA A 107 -11.01 -8.08 3.84
C ALA A 107 -11.76 -8.25 5.16
N ALA A 108 -12.59 -7.27 5.54
CA ALA A 108 -13.42 -7.32 6.74
C ALA A 108 -14.41 -8.49 6.72
N ALA A 109 -15.10 -8.70 5.59
CA ALA A 109 -16.01 -9.84 5.42
C ALA A 109 -15.27 -11.19 5.46
N ASP A 110 -14.09 -11.28 4.83
CA ASP A 110 -13.29 -12.48 4.78
C ASP A 110 -12.70 -12.88 6.13
N LEU A 111 -12.30 -11.91 6.96
CA LEU A 111 -11.78 -12.18 8.30
C LEU A 111 -12.77 -12.98 9.15
N ARG A 112 -14.07 -12.66 9.06
CA ARG A 112 -15.14 -13.41 9.77
C ARG A 112 -15.27 -14.84 9.27
N ARG A 113 -15.06 -15.07 7.97
CA ARG A 113 -15.18 -16.41 7.35
C ARG A 113 -13.95 -17.28 7.60
N ARG A 114 -12.76 -16.67 7.55
CA ARG A 114 -11.47 -17.38 7.60
C ARG A 114 -10.95 -17.57 9.02
N CYS A 115 -11.21 -16.61 9.91
CA CYS A 115 -10.82 -16.65 11.32
C CYS A 115 -12.08 -16.57 12.21
N PRO A 116 -12.90 -17.64 12.27
CA PRO A 116 -14.24 -17.56 12.83
C PRO A 116 -14.27 -17.30 14.33
N VAL A 117 -13.25 -17.71 15.08
CA VAL A 117 -13.25 -17.69 16.56
C VAL A 117 -11.99 -17.11 17.19
N GLN A 118 -11.02 -16.66 16.38
CA GLN A 118 -9.76 -16.13 16.87
C GLN A 118 -9.94 -14.68 17.33
N LYS A 119 -9.25 -14.31 18.41
CA LYS A 119 -9.26 -12.93 18.92
C LYS A 119 -8.22 -12.02 18.27
N GLU A 120 -7.28 -12.61 17.54
CA GLU A 120 -6.30 -11.90 16.75
C GLU A 120 -6.21 -12.52 15.36
N ALA A 121 -6.30 -11.67 14.34
CA ALA A 121 -6.13 -12.07 12.96
C ALA A 121 -5.70 -10.91 12.09
N ILE A 122 -5.02 -11.24 11.00
CA ILE A 122 -4.64 -10.33 9.94
C ILE A 122 -4.92 -10.96 8.59
N ILE A 123 -5.38 -10.15 7.63
CA ILE A 123 -5.58 -10.53 6.24
C ILE A 123 -4.88 -9.53 5.35
N TRP A 124 -4.25 -10.03 4.29
CA TRP A 124 -3.57 -9.24 3.27
C TRP A 124 -4.20 -9.49 1.91
N TYR A 125 -4.46 -8.40 1.21
CA TYR A 125 -4.83 -8.32 -0.19
C TYR A 125 -3.71 -7.60 -0.95
N ASP A 126 -3.80 -7.51 -2.27
CA ASP A 126 -2.79 -6.87 -3.10
C ASP A 126 -2.60 -5.37 -2.77
N VAL A 127 -3.70 -4.69 -2.43
CA VAL A 127 -3.73 -3.23 -2.21
C VAL A 127 -4.11 -2.82 -0.80
N CYS A 128 -4.43 -3.76 0.10
CA CYS A 128 -4.71 -3.44 1.49
C CYS A 128 -4.42 -4.61 2.45
N MET A 129 -4.34 -4.30 3.73
CA MET A 129 -4.41 -5.25 4.83
C MET A 129 -5.41 -4.78 5.89
N VAL A 130 -6.02 -5.72 6.60
CA VAL A 130 -6.90 -5.46 7.75
C VAL A 130 -6.49 -6.38 8.89
N ARG A 131 -6.41 -5.82 10.10
CA ARG A 131 -5.98 -6.56 11.29
C ARG A 131 -6.82 -6.18 12.50
N TYR A 132 -7.08 -7.16 13.37
CA TYR A 132 -7.60 -6.93 14.71
C TYR A 132 -6.87 -7.77 15.77
N SER A 133 -6.93 -7.33 17.03
CA SER A 133 -6.45 -8.07 18.20
C SER A 133 -7.20 -7.62 19.47
N ASP A 134 -7.24 -8.48 20.48
CA ASP A 134 -7.65 -8.16 21.86
C ASP A 134 -6.50 -7.61 22.71
N ASN A 135 -5.27 -7.65 22.18
CA ASN A 135 -4.07 -7.11 22.84
C ASN A 135 -3.92 -5.60 22.62
N SER A 136 -3.24 -4.92 23.55
CA SER A 136 -2.91 -3.50 23.45
C SER A 136 -1.79 -3.21 22.44
N TYR A 137 -0.95 -4.21 22.10
CA TYR A 137 0.19 -4.06 21.21
C TYR A 137 -0.09 -4.62 19.81
N LEU A 138 -0.11 -3.75 18.80
CA LEU A 138 -0.19 -4.12 17.37
C LEU A 138 1.16 -4.00 16.64
N ASN A 139 2.24 -3.66 17.38
CA ASN A 139 3.58 -3.46 16.82
C ASN A 139 4.38 -4.76 16.85
N ASN A 140 3.97 -5.75 16.06
CA ASN A 140 4.67 -7.03 15.96
C ASN A 140 5.03 -7.34 14.50
N ILE A 141 6.04 -8.19 14.34
CA ILE A 141 6.52 -8.69 13.04
C ILE A 141 5.96 -10.09 12.71
N VAL A 142 5.18 -10.67 13.63
CA VAL A 142 4.57 -12.01 13.53
C VAL A 142 3.06 -11.89 13.68
N PRO A 143 2.25 -12.61 12.88
CA PRO A 143 2.65 -13.53 11.81
C PRO A 143 3.17 -12.81 10.56
N SER A 144 4.14 -13.42 9.87
CA SER A 144 4.64 -12.96 8.58
C SER A 144 4.34 -13.97 7.48
N VAL A 145 4.13 -13.50 6.25
CA VAL A 145 3.91 -14.34 5.07
C VAL A 145 4.82 -13.87 3.95
N ASP A 146 5.61 -14.80 3.40
CA ASP A 146 6.40 -14.56 2.20
C ASP A 146 5.72 -15.21 0.99
N ILE A 147 5.65 -14.48 -0.12
CA ILE A 147 5.06 -14.93 -1.39
C ILE A 147 6.06 -14.63 -2.50
N SER A 148 6.36 -15.59 -3.38
CA SER A 148 7.32 -15.39 -4.46
C SER A 148 6.80 -15.85 -5.82
N ASP A 149 7.38 -15.29 -6.89
CA ASP A 149 7.25 -15.85 -8.23
C ASP A 149 7.80 -17.30 -8.26
N SER A 150 7.13 -18.15 -9.02
CA SER A 150 7.63 -19.49 -9.36
C SER A 150 8.98 -19.44 -10.08
N LYS A 151 9.21 -18.42 -10.92
CA LYS A 151 10.37 -18.27 -11.79
C LYS A 151 11.47 -17.43 -11.14
N GLY A 152 12.71 -17.81 -11.41
CA GLY A 152 13.91 -17.06 -11.03
C GLY A 152 14.42 -16.16 -12.15
N VAL A 153 15.33 -15.25 -11.78
CA VAL A 153 16.17 -14.53 -12.74
C VAL A 153 17.19 -15.47 -13.38
N ALA A 154 17.85 -15.03 -14.45
CA ALA A 154 18.89 -15.84 -15.08
C ALA A 154 20.08 -16.02 -14.14
N VAL A 155 20.70 -17.21 -14.15
CA VAL A 155 21.82 -17.54 -13.25
C VAL A 155 22.97 -16.55 -13.38
N VAL A 156 23.24 -16.09 -14.62
CA VAL A 156 24.29 -15.10 -14.92
C VAL A 156 24.05 -13.74 -14.27
N ASP A 157 22.80 -13.40 -13.94
CA ASP A 157 22.41 -12.13 -13.35
C ASP A 157 22.24 -12.21 -11.82
N LEU A 158 22.37 -13.39 -11.19
CA LEU A 158 22.01 -13.60 -9.78
C LEU A 158 22.75 -12.69 -8.82
N ASP A 159 24.08 -12.61 -8.90
CA ASP A 159 24.87 -11.80 -7.96
C ASP A 159 24.52 -10.31 -8.09
N ARG A 160 24.46 -9.82 -9.33
CA ARG A 160 24.06 -8.45 -9.63
C ARG A 160 22.63 -8.16 -9.19
N PHE A 161 21.72 -9.11 -9.39
CA PHE A 161 20.33 -9.00 -8.97
C PHE A 161 20.22 -8.84 -7.44
N SER A 162 20.89 -9.72 -6.69
CA SER A 162 20.87 -9.68 -5.23
C SER A 162 21.45 -8.38 -4.67
N GLU A 163 22.55 -7.90 -5.25
CA GLU A 163 23.15 -6.61 -4.86
C GLU A 163 22.20 -5.43 -5.13
N LEU A 164 21.66 -5.35 -6.35
CA LEU A 164 20.75 -4.26 -6.74
C LEU A 164 19.44 -4.29 -5.95
N LEU A 165 18.88 -5.47 -5.70
CA LEU A 165 17.66 -5.65 -4.91
C LEU A 165 17.87 -5.22 -3.46
N ALA A 166 18.97 -5.65 -2.84
CA ALA A 166 19.30 -5.24 -1.48
C ALA A 166 19.51 -3.71 -1.40
N GLY A 167 20.25 -3.12 -2.36
CA GLY A 167 20.45 -1.67 -2.42
C GLY A 167 19.13 -0.91 -2.57
N LEU A 168 18.27 -1.33 -3.51
CA LEU A 168 16.97 -0.73 -3.76
C LEU A 168 16.08 -0.77 -2.51
N LEU A 169 15.84 -1.96 -1.95
CA LEU A 169 14.93 -2.11 -0.80
C LEU A 169 15.43 -1.37 0.45
N ASN A 170 16.74 -1.35 0.70
CA ASN A 170 17.30 -0.60 1.84
C ASN A 170 17.15 0.92 1.65
N SER A 171 17.37 1.43 0.42
CA SER A 171 17.15 2.85 0.12
C SER A 171 15.69 3.24 0.32
N LEU A 172 14.75 2.44 -0.21
CA LEU A 172 13.32 2.69 -0.06
C LEU A 172 12.88 2.60 1.41
N ALA A 173 13.40 1.65 2.18
CA ALA A 173 13.10 1.51 3.60
C ALA A 173 13.54 2.76 4.40
N ALA A 174 14.73 3.30 4.10
CA ALA A 174 15.21 4.52 4.73
C ALA A 174 14.36 5.74 4.37
N GLU A 175 13.93 5.87 3.11
CA GLU A 175 13.03 6.93 2.67
C GLU A 175 11.66 6.84 3.34
N ALA A 176 11.01 5.67 3.25
CA ALA A 176 9.68 5.43 3.79
C ALA A 176 9.63 5.63 5.32
N ALA A 177 10.63 5.13 6.07
CA ALA A 177 10.65 5.27 7.53
C ALA A 177 10.73 6.74 7.98
N ASN A 178 11.43 7.58 7.21
CA ASN A 178 11.57 9.02 7.46
C ASN A 178 10.36 9.85 7.01
N SER A 179 9.43 9.28 6.24
CA SER A 179 8.22 9.97 5.82
C SER A 179 7.23 10.13 6.99
N ALA A 180 6.61 11.31 7.07
CA ALA A 180 5.65 11.66 8.11
C ALA A 180 4.23 11.15 7.83
N ASP A 181 3.85 11.02 6.54
CA ASP A 181 2.47 10.73 6.14
C ASP A 181 2.26 9.23 5.92
N GLU A 182 2.49 8.75 4.69
CA GLU A 182 2.09 7.40 4.24
C GLU A 182 3.12 6.30 4.54
N LYS A 183 4.33 6.69 5.00
CA LYS A 183 5.47 5.80 5.22
C LYS A 183 5.67 4.77 4.10
N PHE A 184 5.63 5.30 2.89
CA PHE A 184 5.59 4.59 1.62
C PHE A 184 6.72 5.09 0.72
N ALA A 185 7.38 4.17 0.02
CA ALA A 185 8.36 4.52 -1.01
C ALA A 185 8.35 3.49 -2.14
N THR A 186 8.61 3.97 -3.35
CA THR A 186 8.75 3.15 -4.56
C THR A 186 9.98 3.56 -5.32
N GLY A 187 10.62 2.62 -6.01
CA GLY A 187 11.77 2.94 -6.84
C GLY A 187 12.10 1.82 -7.79
N GLU A 188 12.97 2.11 -8.75
CA GLU A 188 13.37 1.17 -9.78
C GLU A 188 14.87 1.25 -10.06
N VAL A 189 15.44 0.15 -10.54
CA VAL A 189 16.83 0.07 -10.95
C VAL A 189 17.01 -0.89 -12.12
N ASN A 190 17.85 -0.54 -13.08
CA ASN A 190 18.11 -1.37 -14.25
C ASN A 190 19.03 -2.55 -13.90
N LEU A 191 18.46 -3.76 -13.95
CA LEU A 191 19.22 -5.00 -13.81
C LEU A 191 20.03 -5.28 -15.08
N THR A 192 19.40 -5.18 -16.25
CA THR A 192 20.06 -5.29 -17.56
C THR A 192 19.58 -4.16 -18.48
N SER A 193 20.00 -4.15 -19.74
CA SER A 193 19.46 -3.22 -20.74
C SER A 193 17.97 -3.44 -21.06
N SER A 194 17.40 -4.58 -20.66
CA SER A 194 16.03 -4.97 -20.99
C SER A 194 15.18 -5.37 -19.77
N VAL A 195 15.78 -5.42 -18.58
CA VAL A 195 15.12 -5.82 -17.34
C VAL A 195 15.33 -4.73 -16.29
N THR A 196 14.21 -4.20 -15.79
CA THR A 196 14.17 -3.23 -14.70
C THR A 196 13.56 -3.91 -13.48
N LEU A 197 14.19 -3.71 -12.33
CA LEU A 197 13.70 -4.15 -11.03
C LEU A 197 12.91 -3.02 -10.40
N TYR A 198 11.68 -3.32 -9.97
CA TYR A 198 10.77 -2.40 -9.31
C TYR A 198 10.63 -2.81 -7.85
N GLY A 199 10.65 -1.85 -6.94
CA GLY A 199 10.56 -2.05 -5.51
C GLY A 199 9.52 -1.12 -4.88
N LEU A 200 8.84 -1.63 -3.86
CA LEU A 200 7.88 -0.90 -3.05
C LEU A 200 8.01 -1.35 -1.60
N VAL A 201 7.99 -0.40 -0.68
CA VAL A 201 7.94 -0.66 0.75
C VAL A 201 6.88 0.23 1.40
N GLN A 202 6.18 -0.29 2.41
CA GLN A 202 5.27 0.51 3.22
C GLN A 202 5.19 0.00 4.65
N CYS A 203 5.17 0.88 5.63
CA CYS A 203 4.89 0.54 7.02
C CYS A 203 3.65 1.29 7.52
N THR A 204 3.02 0.81 8.61
CA THR A 204 1.84 1.49 9.14
C THR A 204 2.23 2.85 9.73
N PRO A 205 1.49 3.93 9.41
CA PRO A 205 1.80 5.28 9.91
C PRO A 205 1.88 5.44 11.44
N ASP A 206 1.27 4.53 12.21
CA ASP A 206 1.32 4.55 13.67
C ASP A 206 2.66 4.07 14.28
N LEU A 207 3.56 3.51 13.48
CA LEU A 207 4.89 3.10 13.93
C LEU A 207 5.85 4.29 14.03
N SER A 208 6.71 4.25 15.06
CA SER A 208 7.85 5.16 15.14
C SER A 208 8.82 4.92 13.98
N PHE A 209 9.71 5.88 13.72
CA PHE A 209 10.82 5.69 12.76
C PHE A 209 11.60 4.40 13.05
N PHE A 210 11.91 4.16 14.34
CA PHE A 210 12.68 2.99 14.77
C PHE A 210 11.91 1.69 14.49
N ASP A 211 10.64 1.61 14.90
CA ASP A 211 9.83 0.40 14.73
C ASP A 211 9.56 0.09 13.25
N CYS A 212 9.30 1.12 12.44
CA CYS A 212 9.13 0.98 11.00
C CYS A 212 10.41 0.44 10.34
N ASN A 213 11.58 0.99 10.67
CA ASN A 213 12.86 0.53 10.14
C ASN A 213 13.19 -0.91 10.59
N MET A 214 12.90 -1.26 11.85
CA MET A 214 13.05 -2.62 12.36
C MET A 214 12.15 -3.61 11.62
N CYS A 215 10.91 -3.21 11.31
CA CYS A 215 10.00 -4.01 10.51
C CYS A 215 10.55 -4.22 9.09
N PHE A 216 10.98 -3.16 8.40
CA PHE A 216 11.56 -3.29 7.06
C PHE A 216 12.80 -4.16 7.03
N ARG A 217 13.71 -4.01 8.00
CA ARG A 217 14.89 -4.87 8.12
C ARG A 217 14.52 -6.34 8.26
N SER A 218 13.48 -6.64 9.04
CA SER A 218 12.97 -8.01 9.22
C SER A 218 12.40 -8.56 7.91
N ALA A 219 11.59 -7.76 7.20
CA ALA A 219 11.03 -8.13 5.90
C ALA A 219 12.11 -8.32 4.81
N ILE A 220 13.11 -7.44 4.76
CA ILE A 220 14.23 -7.54 3.80
C ILE A 220 15.10 -8.76 4.10
N ALA A 221 15.35 -9.05 5.38
CA ALA A 221 16.13 -10.21 5.80
C ALA A 221 15.45 -11.56 5.52
N SER A 222 14.13 -11.60 5.28
CA SER A 222 13.46 -12.84 4.88
C SER A 222 13.72 -13.20 3.41
N VAL A 223 14.01 -12.21 2.56
CA VAL A 223 14.12 -12.38 1.09
C VAL A 223 15.14 -13.46 0.70
N PRO A 224 16.38 -13.49 1.22
CA PRO A 224 17.35 -14.53 0.87
C PRO A 224 16.91 -15.94 1.29
N ASN A 225 16.02 -16.06 2.27
CA ASN A 225 15.58 -17.37 2.78
C ASN A 225 14.34 -17.87 2.03
N CYS A 226 13.37 -17.00 1.75
CA CYS A 226 12.12 -17.38 1.11
C CYS A 226 12.19 -17.37 -0.42
N CYS A 227 13.02 -16.49 -0.97
CA CYS A 227 12.76 -15.89 -2.27
C CYS A 227 14.04 -15.58 -3.05
N ASP A 228 15.15 -16.27 -2.73
CA ASP A 228 16.44 -16.02 -3.37
C ASP A 228 16.38 -16.21 -4.89
N GLY A 229 16.95 -15.25 -5.62
CA GLY A 229 16.94 -15.21 -7.09
C GLY A 229 15.56 -15.20 -7.75
N LYS A 230 14.45 -15.01 -7.01
CA LYS A 230 13.10 -14.94 -7.60
C LYS A 230 12.90 -13.64 -8.35
N ARG A 231 12.12 -13.65 -9.43
CA ARG A 231 11.83 -12.43 -10.23
C ARG A 231 10.91 -11.45 -9.53
N GLY A 232 10.20 -11.92 -8.52
CA GLY A 232 9.31 -11.10 -7.72
C GLY A 232 9.03 -11.78 -6.40
N ALA A 233 8.89 -10.99 -5.35
CA ALA A 233 8.43 -11.49 -4.07
C ALA A 233 7.80 -10.40 -3.21
N ARG A 234 7.09 -10.84 -2.18
CA ARG A 234 6.49 -10.03 -1.13
C ARG A 234 6.85 -10.62 0.20
N SER A 235 7.17 -9.76 1.16
CA SER A 235 7.14 -10.12 2.57
C SER A 235 6.10 -9.27 3.26
N LEU A 236 5.08 -9.93 3.82
CA LEU A 236 3.88 -9.34 4.40
C LEU A 236 3.94 -9.49 5.92
N LEU A 237 4.22 -8.41 6.63
CA LEU A 237 4.26 -8.37 8.08
C LEU A 237 3.09 -7.52 8.63
N PRO A 238 2.80 -7.59 9.93
CA PRO A 238 1.69 -6.84 10.51
C PRO A 238 1.93 -5.33 10.62
N GLY A 239 3.20 -4.90 10.63
CA GLY A 239 3.58 -3.47 10.71
C GLY A 239 4.14 -2.91 9.40
N CYS A 240 4.50 -3.75 8.44
CA CYS A 240 5.08 -3.32 7.17
C CYS A 240 4.97 -4.41 6.12
N ASN A 241 5.20 -4.05 4.87
CA ASN A 241 5.40 -4.99 3.79
C ASN A 241 6.44 -4.46 2.80
N ILE A 242 7.09 -5.39 2.11
CA ILE A 242 7.92 -5.11 0.96
C ILE A 242 7.41 -5.90 -0.24
N ARG A 243 7.60 -5.36 -1.44
CA ARG A 243 7.35 -6.05 -2.70
C ARG A 243 8.41 -5.64 -3.71
N TYR A 244 8.92 -6.61 -4.45
CA TYR A 244 9.68 -6.35 -5.65
C TYR A 244 9.17 -7.21 -6.81
N GLU A 245 9.34 -6.72 -8.03
CA GLU A 245 8.97 -7.41 -9.27
C GLU A 245 9.88 -6.94 -10.41
N VAL A 246 10.02 -7.72 -11.47
CA VAL A 246 10.68 -7.30 -12.74
C VAL A 246 9.71 -6.68 -13.76
N TYR A 247 8.55 -6.22 -13.30
CA TYR A 247 7.54 -5.51 -14.10
C TYR A 247 6.87 -4.41 -13.26
N PRO A 248 6.35 -3.34 -13.87
CA PRO A 248 5.65 -2.29 -13.13
C PRO A 248 4.39 -2.80 -12.43
N PHE A 249 4.20 -2.46 -11.14
CA PHE A 249 3.03 -2.91 -10.34
C PHE A 249 2.43 -1.83 -9.42
N TYR A 250 2.99 -0.63 -9.43
CA TYR A 250 2.52 0.53 -8.69
C TYR A 250 2.31 1.72 -9.62
N ASN A 251 1.46 2.65 -9.19
CA ASN A 251 1.17 3.83 -9.98
C ASN A 251 2.22 4.92 -9.73
N THR A 252 2.94 5.33 -10.77
CA THR A 252 3.99 6.35 -10.70
C THR A 252 3.45 7.78 -10.75
N THR A 253 2.15 7.96 -11.02
CA THR A 253 1.54 9.27 -11.31
C THR A 253 1.22 10.13 -10.08
N ASN A 254 1.40 9.61 -8.85
CA ASN A 254 1.20 10.39 -7.61
C ASN A 254 2.49 10.99 -7.02
N VAL A 255 3.65 10.85 -7.69
CA VAL A 255 4.86 11.59 -7.32
C VAL A 255 4.74 13.02 -7.87
N LEU A 256 3.79 13.80 -7.37
CA LEU A 256 3.81 15.26 -7.53
C LEU A 256 4.83 15.83 -6.55
N SER A 257 6.11 15.66 -6.88
CA SER A 257 7.21 16.60 -6.66
C SER A 257 8.51 15.97 -7.15
N PRO A 258 9.12 16.45 -8.24
CA PRO A 258 10.56 16.34 -8.40
C PRO A 258 11.22 16.94 -7.16
N PRO A 259 12.31 16.38 -6.59
CA PRO A 259 13.10 17.09 -5.62
C PRO A 259 13.46 18.43 -6.24
N LEU A 260 13.10 19.51 -5.56
CA LEU A 260 13.45 20.86 -5.98
C LEU A 260 14.98 20.91 -6.05
N VAL A 261 15.52 20.69 -7.24
CA VAL A 261 16.91 21.02 -7.55
C VAL A 261 16.95 22.52 -7.30
N LYS A 262 17.54 22.92 -6.16
CA LYS A 262 17.92 24.32 -5.94
C LYS A 262 18.88 24.67 -7.07
N SER A 263 18.35 25.25 -8.12
CA SER A 263 19.14 25.91 -9.14
C SER A 263 19.98 26.96 -8.43
N LEU A 264 21.30 26.77 -8.50
CA LEU A 264 22.28 27.73 -8.04
C LEU A 264 21.96 29.09 -8.68
N PRO A 265 21.79 30.18 -7.91
CA PRO A 265 21.51 31.47 -8.49
C PRO A 265 22.74 31.94 -9.27
N SER A 266 22.63 31.88 -10.60
CA SER A 266 23.49 32.62 -11.52
C SER A 266 23.03 34.07 -11.49
N GLY A 267 23.53 34.83 -10.52
CA GLY A 267 23.32 36.26 -10.40
C GLY A 267 24.65 36.91 -10.03
N THR A 268 25.29 37.54 -11.01
CA THR A 268 26.45 38.41 -10.79
C THR A 268 25.99 39.67 -10.07
N THR A 269 26.09 39.68 -8.74
CA THR A 269 25.90 40.90 -7.95
C THR A 269 27.20 41.70 -8.02
N LEU A 270 27.18 42.83 -8.73
CA LEU A 270 28.22 43.86 -8.61
C LEU A 270 28.17 44.41 -7.17
N LEU A 271 29.17 44.06 -6.37
CA LEU A 271 29.45 44.73 -5.10
C LEU A 271 30.13 46.08 -5.43
N GLU A 272 29.38 47.17 -5.33
CA GLU A 272 29.99 48.49 -5.15
C GLU A 272 30.65 48.54 -3.77
N VAL A 273 31.98 48.39 -3.75
CA VAL A 273 32.78 48.67 -2.56
C VAL A 273 33.02 50.18 -2.52
N ASN A 274 32.20 50.90 -1.75
CA ASN A 274 32.52 52.28 -1.37
C ASN A 274 33.62 52.28 -0.30
N CYS A 275 34.87 52.41 -0.74
CA CYS A 275 35.98 52.73 0.14
C CYS A 275 35.92 54.21 0.54
N VAL A 276 35.55 54.48 1.79
CA VAL A 276 35.76 55.80 2.42
C VAL A 276 37.17 55.83 2.98
N CYS A 277 38.03 56.67 2.38
CA CYS A 277 39.39 56.89 2.86
C CYS A 277 39.35 57.92 4.00
N LEU A 278 39.56 57.48 5.24
CA LEU A 278 39.81 58.36 6.38
C LEU A 278 41.28 58.80 6.34
N ILE A 279 41.53 60.05 5.95
CA ILE A 279 42.84 60.69 6.08
C ILE A 279 42.97 61.16 7.53
N LEU A 280 43.81 60.49 8.32
CA LEU A 280 44.27 61.00 9.61
C LEU A 280 45.45 61.94 9.34
N THR A 281 45.24 63.25 9.54
CA THR A 281 46.33 64.23 9.63
C THR A 281 46.83 64.26 11.07
N SER A 282 48.12 63.98 11.27
CA SER A 282 48.81 64.19 12.55
C SER A 282 49.29 65.64 12.66
N GLU A 283 48.96 66.31 13.76
CA GLU A 283 49.80 67.35 14.37
C GLU A 283 50.42 66.76 15.65
#